data_AF-A0A817QXI8-F1
#
_entry.id   AF-A0A817QXI8-F1
#
_cell.length_a   1.000
_cell.length_b   1.000
_cell.length_c   1.000
_cell.angle_alpha   90.00
_cell.angle_beta   90.00
_cell.angle_gamma   90.00
#
_symmetry.space_group_name_H-M   'P 1'
#
loop_
_entity.id
_entity.type
_entity.pdbx_description
1 polymer ?
#
loop_
_entity_poly.entity_id
_entity_poly.type
_entity_poly.pdbx_seq_one_letter_code
_entity_poly.pdbx_strand_id
1 'polypeptide(L)'
;MDTIQSLYMKILHEFEPQANFLREKSTLVNQQLINSLSPLQLIAITAIATTCGLSIYQFLFSHDEDISTRIQKIIFGMARRLPNVKRKIAEARESTLKTVCNDLAKSVAGHEFTKVLPEKGLSQCQVYLS
;
A
#
# COMPACT_ATOMS: atom_id res chain seq x y z
N MET A 1 48.15 36.99 2.71
CA MET A 1 47.60 35.66 3.06
C MET A 1 46.91 35.70 4.43
N ASP A 2 47.33 36.62 5.31
CA ASP A 2 46.85 36.79 6.68
C ASP A 2 45.41 37.34 6.80
N THR A 3 44.95 38.14 5.84
CA THR A 3 43.61 38.77 5.90
C THR A 3 42.48 37.77 5.73
N ILE A 4 42.67 36.73 4.90
CA ILE A 4 41.68 35.67 4.67
C ILE A 4 41.61 34.74 5.88
N GLN A 5 42.75 34.39 6.48
CA GLN A 5 42.79 33.61 7.72
C GLN A 5 42.16 34.38 8.88
N SER A 6 42.39 35.68 8.99
CA SER A 6 41.76 36.53 10.01
C SER A 6 40.23 36.59 9.86
N LEU A 7 39.73 36.75 8.63
CA LEU A 7 38.31 36.71 8.32
C LEU A 7 37.68 35.34 8.64
N TYR A 8 38.37 34.25 8.29
CA TYR A 8 37.91 32.90 8.58
C TYR A 8 37.83 32.64 10.09
N MET A 9 38.85 33.04 10.86
CA MET A 9 38.86 32.89 12.32
C MET A 9 37.77 33.73 12.99
N LYS A 10 37.48 34.93 12.45
CA LYS A 10 36.41 35.80 12.96
C LYS A 10 35.03 35.20 12.72
N ILE A 11 34.78 34.67 11.53
CA ILE A 11 33.53 33.97 11.19
C ILE A 11 33.39 32.71 12.06
N LEU A 12 34.44 31.90 12.19
CA LEU A 12 34.41 30.69 13.01
C LEU A 12 34.09 30.99 14.48
N HIS A 13 34.70 32.04 15.05
CA HIS A 13 34.47 32.45 16.43
C HIS A 13 33.06 33.02 16.67
N GLU A 14 32.44 33.61 15.65
CA GLU A 14 31.07 34.13 15.74
C GLU A 14 30.00 33.04 15.63
N PHE A 15 30.28 31.96 14.88
CA PHE A 15 29.38 30.81 14.72
C PHE A 15 29.60 29.68 15.74
N GLU A 16 30.81 29.57 16.32
CA GLU A 16 31.16 28.67 17.43
C GLU A 16 30.13 28.65 18.57
N PRO A 17 29.69 29.79 19.15
CA PRO A 17 28.73 29.77 20.26
C PRO A 17 27.37 29.21 19.86
N GLN A 18 26.93 29.44 18.63
CA GLN A 18 25.65 28.91 18.13
C GLN A 18 25.73 27.40 17.87
N ALA A 19 26.83 26.95 17.28
CA ALA A 19 27.09 25.53 17.07
C ALA A 19 27.20 24.77 18.39
N ASN A 20 27.92 25.33 19.37
CA ASN A 20 28.08 24.74 20.69
C ASN A 20 26.76 24.68 21.46
N PHE A 21 25.93 25.73 21.39
CA PHE A 21 24.60 25.74 21.99
C PHE A 21 23.68 24.66 21.41
N LEU A 22 23.65 24.52 20.08
CA LEU A 22 22.85 23.47 19.43
C LEU A 22 23.38 22.07 19.78
N ARG A 23 24.71 21.91 19.85
CA ARG A 23 25.35 20.65 20.22
C ARG A 23 25.01 20.27 21.66
N GLU A 24 25.13 21.20 22.60
CA GLU A 24 24.76 21.01 24.01
C GLU A 24 23.28 20.59 24.15
N LYS A 25 22.36 21.31 23.50
CA LYS A 25 20.95 20.96 23.52
C LYS A 25 20.66 19.59 22.91
N SER A 26 21.30 19.26 21.78
CA SER A 26 21.15 17.95 21.16
C SER A 26 21.66 16.82 22.06
N THR A 27 22.77 17.04 22.77
CA THR A 27 23.33 16.04 23.70
C THR A 27 22.44 15.82 24.91
N LEU A 28 21.83 16.87 25.46
CA LEU A 28 20.90 16.75 26.58
C LEU A 28 19.62 15.99 26.19
N VAL A 29 19.04 16.32 25.04
CA VAL A 29 17.85 15.60 24.52
C VAL A 29 18.19 14.14 24.24
N ASN A 30 19.33 13.87 23.59
CA ASN A 30 19.76 12.50 23.31
C ASN A 30 20.05 11.70 24.58
N GLN A 31 20.71 12.30 25.58
CA GLN A 31 20.97 11.63 26.87
C GLN A 31 19.67 11.34 27.62
N GLN A 32 18.73 12.29 27.68
CA GLN A 32 17.42 12.06 28.29
C GLN A 32 16.65 10.95 27.58
N LEU A 33 16.68 10.91 26.25
CA LEU A 33 15.97 9.93 25.44
C LEU A 33 16.61 8.53 25.56
N ILE A 34 17.94 8.43 25.58
CA ILE A 34 18.68 7.18 25.76
C ILE A 34 18.49 6.61 27.17
N ASN A 35 18.40 7.47 28.19
CA ASN A 35 18.17 7.03 29.57
C ASN A 35 16.73 6.56 29.83
N SER A 36 15.77 6.95 28.98
CA SER A 36 14.35 6.62 29.15
C SER A 36 13.82 5.60 28.15
N LEU A 37 14.48 5.39 27.00
CA LEU A 37 14.07 4.44 25.99
C LEU A 37 15.20 3.52 25.55
N SER A 38 14.87 2.24 25.40
CA SER A 38 15.78 1.27 24.79
C SER A 38 16.03 1.59 23.31
N PRO A 39 17.22 1.28 22.76
CA PRO A 39 17.54 1.55 21.36
C PRO A 39 16.54 0.95 20.36
N LEU A 40 15.98 -0.22 20.67
CA LEU A 40 14.96 -0.87 19.85
C LEU A 40 13.64 -0.10 19.83
N GLN A 41 13.23 0.50 20.95
CA GLN A 41 12.03 1.34 21.00
C GLN A 41 12.23 2.62 20.22
N LEU A 42 13.41 3.23 20.26
CA LEU A 42 13.72 4.42 19.47
C LEU A 42 13.65 4.14 17.97
N ILE A 43 14.23 3.03 17.52
CA ILE A 43 14.14 2.57 16.13
C ILE A 43 12.68 2.31 15.74
N ALA A 44 11.90 1.65 16.60
CA ALA A 44 10.50 1.39 16.33
C ALA A 44 9.68 2.70 16.22
N ILE A 45 9.86 3.64 17.15
CA ILE A 45 9.15 4.92 17.15
C ILE A 45 9.51 5.74 15.91
N THR A 46 10.79 5.81 15.56
CA THR A 46 11.25 6.55 14.38
C THR A 46 10.76 5.89 13.07
N ALA A 47 10.79 4.57 12.98
CA ALA A 47 10.26 3.84 11.84
C ALA A 47 8.74 4.04 11.68
N ILE A 48 7.98 3.96 12.78
CA ILE A 48 6.54 4.21 12.80
C ILE A 48 6.24 5.66 12.43
N ALA A 49 6.93 6.63 13.04
CA ALA A 49 6.72 8.05 12.78
C ALA A 49 7.03 8.41 11.32
N THR A 50 8.11 7.88 10.77
CA THR A 50 8.50 8.09 9.36
C THR A 50 7.48 7.46 8.42
N THR A 51 7.05 6.22 8.69
CA THR A 51 6.05 5.52 7.88
C THR A 51 4.69 6.22 7.93
N CYS A 52 4.25 6.66 9.12
CA CYS A 52 3.03 7.44 9.31
C CYS A 52 3.12 8.78 8.59
N GLY A 53 4.23 9.50 8.72
CA GLY A 53 4.47 10.78 8.04
C GLY A 53 4.41 10.64 6.51
N LEU A 54 5.06 9.61 5.95
CA LEU A 54 4.98 9.30 4.52
C LEU A 54 3.56 8.93 4.08
N SER A 55 2.85 8.15 4.89
CA SER A 55 1.46 7.77 4.60
C SER A 55 0.54 8.99 4.61
N ILE A 56 0.71 9.89 5.58
CA ILE A 56 -0.05 11.14 5.70
C ILE A 56 0.29 12.11 4.56
N TYR A 57 1.56 12.19 4.16
CA TYR A 57 2.00 13.02 3.05
C TYR A 57 1.43 12.50 1.72
N GLN A 58 1.54 11.19 1.45
CA GLN A 58 0.91 10.57 0.29
C GLN A 58 -0.62 10.74 0.33
N PHE A 59 -1.23 10.69 1.51
CA PHE A 59 -2.66 10.94 1.73
C PHE A 59 -3.08 12.37 1.37
N LEU A 60 -2.32 13.38 1.79
CA LEU A 60 -2.64 14.80 1.52
C LEU A 60 -2.44 15.19 0.05
N PHE A 61 -1.51 14.54 -0.65
CA PHE A 61 -1.08 15.00 -1.98
C PHE A 61 -1.34 14.01 -3.13
N SER A 62 -1.88 12.80 -2.87
CA SER A 62 -2.14 11.76 -3.90
C SER A 62 -3.63 11.40 -4.07
N HIS A 63 -4.41 12.35 -4.60
CA HIS A 63 -5.67 12.27 -5.39
C HIS A 63 -6.78 11.22 -5.09
N ASP A 64 -8.03 11.73 -5.04
CA ASP A 64 -9.39 11.19 -5.35
C ASP A 64 -9.87 9.80 -4.89
N GLU A 65 -9.10 9.02 -4.15
CA GLU A 65 -9.61 7.77 -3.57
C GLU A 65 -9.96 7.91 -2.09
N ASP A 66 -11.18 7.49 -1.76
CA ASP A 66 -11.76 7.58 -0.42
C ASP A 66 -10.94 6.77 0.62
N ILE A 67 -10.77 7.35 1.80
CA ILE A 67 -9.83 6.94 2.87
C ILE A 67 -10.02 5.48 3.26
N SER A 68 -11.29 5.08 3.38
CA SER A 68 -11.69 3.74 3.78
C SER A 68 -11.23 2.68 2.76
N THR A 69 -11.29 3.01 1.48
CA THR A 69 -11.00 2.04 0.41
C THR A 69 -9.52 1.67 0.34
N ARG A 70 -8.63 2.64 0.56
CA ARG A 70 -7.18 2.38 0.56
C ARG A 70 -6.74 1.57 1.77
N ILE A 71 -7.26 1.90 2.95
CA ILE A 71 -7.00 1.13 4.18
C ILE A 71 -7.53 -0.29 4.03
N GLN A 72 -8.75 -0.46 3.50
CA GLN A 72 -9.30 -1.79 3.22
C GLN A 72 -8.45 -2.57 2.23
N LYS A 73 -7.90 -1.95 1.17
CA LYS A 73 -6.99 -2.62 0.22
C LYS A 73 -5.70 -3.08 0.88
N ILE A 74 -5.10 -2.25 1.74
CA ILE A 74 -3.86 -2.58 2.45
C ILE A 74 -4.12 -3.71 3.46
N ILE A 75 -5.16 -3.58 4.29
CA ILE A 75 -5.57 -4.61 5.26
C ILE A 75 -5.93 -5.90 4.53
N PHE A 76 -6.69 -5.83 3.43
CA PHE A 76 -7.02 -7.00 2.61
C PHE A 76 -5.77 -7.64 1.98
N GLY A 77 -4.82 -6.83 1.51
CA GLY A 77 -3.53 -7.31 0.99
C GLY A 77 -2.72 -8.06 2.05
N MET A 78 -2.71 -7.56 3.29
CA MET A 78 -2.07 -8.23 4.43
C MET A 78 -2.85 -9.49 4.84
N ALA A 79 -4.18 -9.39 4.99
CA ALA A 79 -5.05 -10.50 5.38
C ALA A 79 -5.03 -11.64 4.34
N ARG A 80 -4.96 -11.33 3.05
CA ARG A 80 -4.87 -12.32 1.95
C ARG A 80 -3.59 -13.16 2.02
N ARG A 81 -2.56 -12.72 2.75
CA ARG A 81 -1.36 -13.54 2.97
C ARG A 81 -1.61 -14.67 3.98
N LEU A 82 -2.61 -14.53 4.86
CA LEU A 82 -2.94 -15.54 5.85
C LEU A 82 -3.55 -16.79 5.18
N PRO A 83 -3.08 -18.00 5.54
CA PRO A 83 -3.54 -19.25 4.91
C PRO A 83 -5.04 -19.48 5.09
N ASN A 84 -5.61 -19.11 6.24
CA ASN A 84 -7.05 -19.22 6.51
C ASN A 84 -7.90 -18.33 5.60
N VAL A 85 -7.43 -17.12 5.31
CA VAL A 85 -8.12 -16.18 4.41
C VAL A 85 -8.04 -16.67 2.97
N LYS A 86 -6.87 -17.19 2.55
CA LYS A 86 -6.72 -17.82 1.23
C LYS A 86 -7.69 -18.98 1.03
N ARG A 87 -7.83 -19.85 2.03
CA ARG A 87 -8.78 -20.97 1.99
C ARG A 87 -10.22 -20.50 1.84
N LYS A 88 -10.65 -19.53 2.66
CA LYS A 88 -11.99 -18.95 2.55
C LYS A 88 -12.27 -18.29 1.21
N ILE A 89 -11.29 -17.58 0.64
CA ILE A 89 -11.41 -16.98 -0.70
C ILE A 89 -11.56 -18.08 -1.76
N ALA A 90 -10.77 -19.15 -1.67
CA ALA A 90 -10.84 -20.27 -2.60
C ALA A 90 -12.18 -21.00 -2.53
N GLU A 91 -12.68 -21.27 -1.31
CA GLU A 91 -14.00 -21.89 -1.07
C GLU A 91 -15.14 -21.03 -1.64
N ALA A 92 -15.11 -19.71 -1.39
CA ALA A 92 -16.11 -18.77 -1.93
C ALA A 92 -16.05 -18.68 -3.47
N ARG A 93 -14.86 -18.77 -4.06
CA ARG A 93 -14.68 -18.80 -5.51
C ARG A 93 -15.25 -20.09 -6.11
N GLU A 94 -14.96 -21.23 -5.50
CA GLU A 94 -15.46 -22.52 -5.96
C GLU A 94 -16.99 -22.62 -5.84
N SER A 95 -17.56 -22.09 -4.74
CA SER A 95 -19.02 -22.05 -4.59
C SER A 95 -19.68 -21.16 -5.65
N THR A 96 -19.10 -19.99 -5.92
CA THR A 96 -19.61 -19.07 -6.95
C THR A 96 -19.53 -19.70 -8.33
N LEU A 97 -18.43 -20.38 -8.65
CA LEU A 97 -18.29 -21.12 -9.91
C LEU A 97 -19.34 -22.23 -10.04
N LYS A 98 -19.58 -22.99 -8.97
CA LYS A 98 -20.63 -24.02 -8.97
C LYS A 98 -22.01 -23.41 -9.17
N THR A 99 -22.32 -22.28 -8.54
CA THR A 99 -23.58 -21.57 -8.74
C THR A 99 -23.72 -21.09 -10.19
N VAL A 100 -22.70 -20.43 -10.75
CA VAL A 100 -22.72 -19.97 -12.14
C VAL A 100 -22.85 -21.13 -13.13
N CYS A 101 -22.13 -22.24 -12.92
CA CYS A 101 -22.27 -23.43 -13.75
C CYS A 101 -23.66 -24.05 -13.64
N ASN A 102 -24.27 -24.07 -12.45
CA ASN A 102 -25.61 -24.57 -12.26
C ASN A 102 -26.66 -23.65 -12.89
N ASP A 103 -26.50 -22.33 -12.78
CA ASP A 103 -27.39 -21.36 -13.40
C ASP A 103 -27.27 -21.42 -14.93
N LEU A 104 -26.05 -21.60 -15.46
CA LEU A 104 -25.82 -21.84 -16.87
C LEU A 104 -26.44 -23.17 -17.33
N ALA A 105 -26.25 -24.26 -16.57
CA ALA A 105 -26.84 -25.57 -16.88
C ALA A 105 -28.38 -25.51 -16.87
N LYS A 106 -28.98 -24.76 -15.94
CA LYS A 106 -30.43 -24.51 -15.90
C LYS A 106 -30.89 -23.63 -17.06
N SER A 107 -30.13 -22.61 -17.43
CA SER A 107 -30.42 -21.75 -18.60
C SER A 107 -30.27 -22.50 -19.92
N VAL A 108 -29.45 -23.56 -19.97
CA VAL A 108 -29.21 -24.39 -21.15
C VAL A 108 -30.17 -25.58 -21.22
N ALA A 109 -30.77 -25.99 -20.09
CA ALA A 109 -31.77 -27.05 -20.03
C ALA A 109 -33.07 -26.60 -20.73
N GLY A 110 -33.12 -26.77 -22.05
CA GLY A 110 -34.23 -26.38 -22.92
C GLY A 110 -33.81 -25.72 -24.24
N HIS A 111 -32.52 -25.39 -24.41
CA HIS A 111 -31.99 -24.78 -25.63
C HIS A 111 -30.90 -25.65 -26.27
N GLU A 112 -31.10 -26.03 -27.54
CA GLU A 112 -30.14 -26.82 -28.31
C GLU A 112 -29.11 -25.88 -28.96
N PHE A 113 -28.07 -25.53 -28.21
CA PHE A 113 -26.99 -24.71 -28.77
C PHE A 113 -26.22 -25.50 -29.82
N THR A 114 -26.09 -24.93 -31.03
CA THR A 114 -25.27 -25.50 -32.09
C THR A 114 -23.79 -25.48 -31.67
N LYS A 115 -23.25 -26.64 -31.29
CA LYS A 115 -21.86 -26.79 -30.81
C LYS A 115 -20.82 -26.91 -31.93
N VAL A 116 -21.26 -26.94 -33.18
CA VAL A 116 -20.42 -27.13 -34.36
C VAL A 116 -20.62 -25.91 -35.26
N LEU A 117 -19.54 -25.22 -35.60
CA LEU A 117 -19.61 -24.11 -36.54
C LEU A 117 -19.96 -24.68 -37.92
N PRO A 118 -21.12 -24.36 -38.52
CA PRO A 118 -21.51 -24.94 -39.79
C PRO A 118 -20.58 -24.47 -40.90
N GLU A 119 -20.18 -25.37 -41.80
CA GLU A 119 -19.24 -25.09 -42.90
C GLU A 119 -19.75 -24.05 -43.90
N LYS A 120 -21.05 -23.72 -43.86
CA LYS A 120 -21.70 -22.65 -44.62
C LYS A 120 -22.58 -21.83 -43.69
N GLY A 121 -22.68 -20.51 -43.96
CA GLY A 121 -23.52 -19.61 -43.15
C GLY A 121 -24.97 -20.07 -43.09
N LEU A 122 -25.54 -20.06 -41.88
CA LEU A 122 -26.95 -20.40 -41.64
C LEU A 122 -27.86 -19.46 -42.43
N SER A 123 -28.87 -20.01 -43.10
CA SER A 123 -29.88 -19.21 -43.79
C SER A 123 -30.78 -18.48 -42.78
N GLN A 124 -31.29 -17.30 -43.12
CA GLN A 124 -31.99 -16.41 -42.19
C GLN A 124 -33.18 -17.07 -41.48
N CYS A 125 -33.87 -18.02 -42.10
CA CYS A 125 -34.97 -18.77 -41.48
C CYS A 125 -34.52 -19.79 -40.42
N GLN A 126 -33.26 -20.23 -40.47
CA GLN A 126 -32.70 -21.23 -39.56
C GLN A 126 -32.11 -20.60 -38.29
N VAL A 127 -31.89 -19.29 -38.30
CA VAL A 127 -31.41 -18.51 -37.14
C VAL A 127 -32.53 -18.24 -36.12
N TYR A 128 -33.81 -18.27 -36.54
CA TYR A 128 -34.95 -17.95 -35.68
C TYR A 128 -35.60 -19.16 -34.99
N LEU A 129 -35.14 -20.39 -35.27
CA LEU A 129 -35.74 -21.65 -34.79
C LEU A 129 -34.83 -22.44 -33.82
N SER A 130 -33.76 -21.82 -33.33
CA SER A 130 -32.81 -22.37 -32.35
C SER A 130 -32.74 -21.52 -31.09
#